data_AF-A0A430ABQ5-F1
#
_entry.id   AF-A0A430ABQ5-F1
#
_cell.length_a   1.000
_cell.length_b   1.000
_cell.length_c   1.000
_cell.angle_alpha   90.00
_cell.angle_beta   90.00
_cell.angle_gamma   90.00
#
_symmetry.space_group_name_H-M   'P 1'
#
loop_
_entity.id
_entity.type
_entity.pdbx_description
1 polymer ?
#
loop_
_entity_poly.entity_id
_entity_poly.type
_entity_poly.pdbx_seq_one_letter_code
_entity_poly.pdbx_strand_id
1 'polypeptide(L)'
;MELLLVGIFLLFIVVAIGLIVKMFISLSVMGDERRVMIIEKSATSTFGIIMGLLVLDIIEKMVRVFMDPDTPVENTSSFIYLTVAAIVFYISLVHNKRKFG
;
A
#
# COMPACT_ATOMS: atom_id res chain seq x y z
N MET A 1 -9.44 4.74 28.24
CA MET A 1 -8.63 4.04 27.22
C MET A 1 -9.36 3.88 25.89
N GLU A 2 -10.64 3.50 25.89
CA GLU A 2 -11.41 3.27 24.66
C GLU A 2 -11.49 4.51 23.74
N LEU A 3 -11.78 5.69 24.30
CA LEU A 3 -11.79 6.94 23.54
C LEU A 3 -10.44 7.28 22.89
N LEU A 4 -9.33 6.93 23.54
CA LEU A 4 -7.98 7.15 22.99
C LEU A 4 -7.71 6.19 21.83
N LEU A 5 -8.10 4.91 21.96
CA LEU A 5 -7.98 3.92 20.89
C LEU A 5 -8.82 4.32 19.66
N VAL A 6 -10.07 4.75 19.88
CA VAL A 6 -10.94 5.24 18.81
C VAL A 6 -10.36 6.48 18.14
N GLY A 7 -9.81 7.42 18.93
CA GLY A 7 -9.13 8.60 18.40
C GLY A 7 -7.93 8.27 17.51
N ILE A 8 -7.07 7.35 17.96
CA ILE A 8 -5.90 6.90 17.18
C ILE A 8 -6.33 6.19 15.90
N PHE A 9 -7.35 5.34 15.96
CA PHE A 9 -7.87 4.64 14.79
C PHE A 9 -8.44 5.59 13.75
N LEU A 10 -9.22 6.60 14.18
CA LEU A 10 -9.74 7.63 13.27
C LEU A 10 -8.61 8.45 12.64
N LEU A 11 -7.60 8.83 13.41
CA LEU A 11 -6.42 9.52 12.89
C LEU A 11 -5.70 8.68 11.83
N PHE A 12 -5.52 7.38 12.09
CA PHE A 12 -4.92 6.45 11.13
C PHE A 12 -5.70 6.40 9.81
N ILE A 13 -7.04 6.34 9.87
CA ILE A 13 -7.89 6.35 8.68
C ILE A 13 -7.70 7.65 7.89
N VAL A 14 -7.71 8.80 8.56
CA VAL A 14 -7.53 10.11 7.90
C VAL A 14 -6.17 10.18 7.19
N VAL A 15 -5.10 9.71 7.85
CA VAL A 15 -3.76 9.67 7.27
C VAL A 15 -3.71 8.71 6.06
N ALA A 16 -4.30 7.53 6.18
CA ALA A 16 -4.34 6.54 5.11
C ALA A 16 -5.06 7.11 3.87
N ILE A 17 -6.23 7.72 4.04
CA ILE A 17 -6.98 8.36 2.96
C ILE A 17 -6.13 9.47 2.31
N GLY A 18 -5.49 10.33 3.11
CA GLY A 18 -4.61 11.38 2.60
C GLY A 18 -3.46 10.85 1.74
N LEU A 19 -2.83 9.74 2.16
CA LEU A 19 -1.78 9.08 1.38
C LEU A 19 -2.31 8.48 0.08
N ILE A 20 -3.47 7.83 0.13
CA ILE A 20 -4.11 7.23 -1.05
C ILE A 20 -4.42 8.32 -2.08
N VAL A 21 -5.08 9.41 -1.66
CA VAL A 21 -5.40 10.55 -2.53
C VAL A 21 -4.12 11.14 -3.14
N LYS A 22 -3.07 11.34 -2.33
CA LYS A 22 -1.79 11.85 -2.81
C LYS A 22 -1.12 10.93 -3.83
N MET A 23 -1.21 9.61 -3.64
CA MET A 23 -0.73 8.62 -4.61
C MET A 23 -1.45 8.79 -5.95
N PHE A 24 -2.79 8.81 -5.94
CA PHE A 24 -3.57 8.99 -7.18
C PHE A 24 -3.27 10.32 -7.87
N ILE A 25 -3.24 11.44 -7.14
CA ILE A 25 -2.88 12.75 -7.70
C ILE A 25 -1.49 12.70 -8.34
N SER A 26 -0.52 12.06 -7.68
CA SER A 26 0.84 11.93 -8.21
C SER A 26 0.89 11.10 -9.49
N LEU A 27 0.06 10.07 -9.62
CA LEU A 27 -0.04 9.24 -10.81
C LEU A 27 -0.79 9.95 -11.95
N SER A 28 -1.82 10.73 -11.64
CA SER A 28 -2.64 11.43 -12.63
C SER A 28 -1.93 12.63 -13.26
N VAL A 29 -1.12 13.36 -12.49
CA VAL A 29 -0.39 14.51 -13.02
C VAL A 29 0.87 14.01 -13.71
N MET A 30 0.89 14.01 -15.04
CA MET A 30 2.10 13.88 -15.84
C MET A 30 2.70 15.28 -16.04
N GLY A 31 3.96 15.46 -15.64
CA GLY A 31 4.68 16.73 -15.78
C GLY A 31 5.91 16.54 -16.67
N ASP A 32 7.01 17.21 -16.35
CA ASP A 32 8.29 17.03 -17.03
C ASP A 32 8.71 15.55 -17.10
N GLU A 33 9.45 15.18 -18.17
CA GLU A 33 9.93 13.81 -18.40
C GLU A 33 10.65 13.22 -17.17
N ARG A 34 11.44 14.05 -16.46
CA ARG A 34 12.12 13.67 -15.22
C ARG A 34 11.16 13.31 -14.09
N ARG A 35 10.08 14.09 -13.93
CA ARG A 35 9.05 13.84 -12.92
C ARG A 35 8.28 12.57 -13.25
N VAL A 36 7.98 12.35 -14.53
CA VAL A 36 7.34 11.12 -15.02
C VAL A 36 8.22 9.90 -14.71
N MET A 37 9.51 9.94 -15.05
CA MET A 37 10.46 8.86 -14.74
C MET A 37 10.52 8.51 -13.24
N ILE A 38 10.52 9.53 -12.37
CA ILE A 38 10.53 9.32 -10.90
C ILE A 38 9.24 8.63 -10.45
N ILE A 39 8.08 9.06 -10.97
CA ILE A 39 6.78 8.48 -10.64
C ILE A 39 6.71 7.03 -11.12
N GLU A 40 7.13 6.75 -12.35
CA GLU A 40 7.14 5.41 -12.93
C GLU A 40 8.04 4.46 -12.13
N LYS A 41 9.26 4.88 -11.79
CA LYS A 41 10.17 4.06 -10.98
C LYS A 41 9.57 3.73 -9.61
N SER A 42 8.85 4.69 -9.03
CA SER A 42 8.17 4.53 -7.75
C SER A 42 6.95 3.61 -7.86
N ALA A 43 6.18 3.73 -8.93
CA ALA A 43 5.05 2.86 -9.23
C ALA A 43 5.50 1.42 -9.45
N THR A 44 6.53 1.17 -10.26
CA THR A 44 7.08 -0.16 -10.52
C THR A 44 7.60 -0.83 -9.24
N SER A 45 8.32 -0.09 -8.39
CA SER A 45 8.78 -0.62 -7.09
C SER A 45 7.61 -0.98 -6.18
N THR A 46 6.58 -0.14 -6.15
CA THR A 46 5.37 -0.39 -5.34
C THR A 46 4.62 -1.62 -5.84
N PHE A 47 4.46 -1.73 -7.15
CA PHE A 47 3.81 -2.85 -7.78
C PHE A 47 4.51 -4.17 -7.44
N GLY A 48 5.84 -4.22 -7.53
CA GLY A 48 6.61 -5.41 -7.16
C GLY A 48 6.40 -5.83 -5.70
N ILE A 49 6.40 -4.87 -4.76
CA ILE A 49 6.17 -5.14 -3.34
C ILE A 49 4.75 -5.66 -3.10
N ILE A 50 3.73 -5.02 -3.69
CA ILE A 50 2.34 -5.45 -3.53
C ILE A 50 2.11 -6.83 -4.15
N MET A 51 2.68 -7.12 -5.31
CA MET A 51 2.63 -8.46 -5.90
C MET A 51 3.26 -9.50 -4.99
N GLY A 52 4.43 -9.21 -4.40
CA GLY A 52 5.07 -10.11 -3.45
C GLY A 52 4.20 -10.37 -2.21
N LEU A 53 3.57 -9.34 -1.65
CA LEU A 53 2.64 -9.48 -0.53
C LEU A 53 1.42 -10.31 -0.89
N LEU A 54 0.84 -10.12 -2.08
CA LEU A 54 -0.29 -10.93 -2.54
C LEU A 54 0.08 -12.40 -2.73
N VAL A 55 1.28 -12.69 -3.26
CA VAL A 55 1.77 -14.07 -3.35
C VAL A 55 1.91 -14.70 -1.96
N LEU A 56 2.47 -13.97 -1.00
CA LEU A 56 2.59 -14.45 0.38
C LEU A 56 1.23 -14.68 1.04
N ASP A 57 0.27 -13.77 0.84
CA ASP A 57 -1.11 -13.91 1.35
C ASP A 57 -1.80 -15.14 0.78
N ILE A 58 -1.63 -15.41 -0.52
CA ILE A 58 -2.16 -16.64 -1.15
C ILE A 58 -1.52 -17.89 -0.54
N ILE A 59 -0.18 -17.90 -0.39
CA ILE A 59 0.53 -19.03 0.20
C ILE A 59 0.05 -19.27 1.64
N GLU A 60 -0.06 -18.22 2.44
CA GLU A 60 -0.55 -18.32 3.83
C GLU A 60 -1.95 -18.91 3.88
N LYS A 61 -2.87 -18.41 3.04
CA LYS A 61 -4.25 -18.91 2.96
C LYS A 61 -4.29 -20.37 2.54
N MET A 62 -3.49 -20.77 1.55
CA MET A 62 -3.40 -22.17 1.13
C MET A 62 -2.90 -23.05 2.28
N VAL A 63 -1.81 -22.67 2.96
CA VAL A 63 -1.26 -23.44 4.09
C VAL A 63 -2.28 -23.58 5.22
N ARG A 64 -3.01 -22.53 5.56
CA ARG A 64 -4.07 -22.59 6.59
C ARG A 64 -5.17 -23.58 6.21
N VAL A 65 -5.68 -23.52 4.97
CA VAL A 65 -6.69 -24.47 4.47
C VAL A 65 -6.18 -25.92 4.50
N PHE A 66 -4.90 -26.14 4.19
CA PHE A 66 -4.30 -27.48 4.24
C PHE A 66 -4.13 -28.02 5.66
N MET A 67 -3.79 -27.15 6.62
CA MET A 67 -3.54 -27.56 8.01
C MET A 67 -4.83 -27.71 8.82
N ASP A 68 -5.84 -26.88 8.56
CA ASP A 68 -7.10 -26.87 9.29
C ASP A 68 -8.27 -26.55 8.35
N PRO A 69 -8.84 -27.56 7.67
CA PRO A 69 -9.83 -27.38 6.60
C PRO A 69 -11.12 -26.70 7.06
N ASP A 70 -11.45 -26.80 8.35
CA ASP A 70 -12.65 -26.22 8.95
C ASP A 70 -12.44 -24.77 9.40
N THR A 71 -11.20 -24.24 9.33
CA THR A 71 -10.95 -22.84 9.65
C THR A 71 -11.47 -21.92 8.53
N PRO A 72 -12.32 -20.94 8.85
CA PRO A 72 -12.76 -19.96 7.88
C PRO A 72 -11.58 -19.12 7.41
N VAL A 73 -11.35 -19.11 6.09
CA VAL A 73 -10.34 -18.24 5.47
C VAL A 73 -10.87 -16.81 5.49
N GLU A 74 -10.34 -15.99 6.39
CA GLU A 74 -10.67 -14.57 6.41
C GLU A 74 -10.10 -13.86 5.17
N ASN A 75 -10.95 -13.03 4.56
CA ASN A 75 -10.54 -12.17 3.47
C ASN A 75 -9.93 -10.89 4.03
N THR A 76 -8.63 -10.73 3.79
CA THR A 76 -7.94 -9.46 4.00
C THR A 76 -8.67 -8.34 3.24
N SER A 77 -9.06 -7.28 3.95
CA SER A 77 -9.80 -6.17 3.35
C SER A 77 -8.97 -5.46 2.26
N SER A 78 -9.58 -5.19 1.10
CA SER A 78 -8.96 -4.46 -0.01
C SER A 78 -8.41 -3.09 0.40
N PHE A 79 -8.98 -2.49 1.45
CA PHE A 79 -8.49 -1.23 2.02
C PHE A 79 -7.06 -1.34 2.58
N ILE A 80 -6.71 -2.49 3.15
CA ILE A 80 -5.37 -2.74 3.71
C ILE A 80 -4.34 -2.74 2.58
N TYR A 81 -4.59 -3.49 1.51
CA TYR A 81 -3.70 -3.51 0.34
C TYR A 81 -3.52 -2.13 -0.28
N LEU A 82 -4.60 -1.36 -0.39
CA LEU A 82 -4.56 0.00 -0.94
C LEU A 82 -3.74 0.95 -0.04
N THR A 83 -3.90 0.83 1.28
CA THR A 83 -3.15 1.63 2.24
C THR A 83 -1.66 1.29 2.21
N VAL A 84 -1.32 0.00 2.19
CA VAL A 84 0.07 -0.46 2.07
C VAL A 84 0.67 0.03 0.74
N ALA A 85 -0.06 -0.07 -0.37
CA ALA A 85 0.39 0.44 -1.66
C ALA A 85 0.67 1.95 -1.61
N ALA A 86 -0.22 2.73 -1.00
CA ALA A 86 -0.03 4.18 -0.87
C ALA A 86 1.20 4.55 -0.01
N ILE A 87 1.43 3.82 1.08
CA ILE A 87 2.61 4.02 1.94
C ILE A 87 3.89 3.68 1.17
N VAL A 88 3.95 2.50 0.56
CA VAL A 88 5.12 2.03 -0.20
C VAL A 88 5.41 2.95 -1.39
N PHE A 89 4.37 3.41 -2.08
CA PHE A 89 4.48 4.38 -3.16
C PHE A 89 5.07 5.68 -2.65
N TYR A 90 4.55 6.21 -1.54
CA TYR A 90 5.05 7.46 -0.99
C TYR A 90 6.52 7.37 -0.56
N ILE A 91 6.91 6.27 0.09
CA ILE A 91 8.31 6.02 0.48
C ILE A 91 9.19 5.94 -0.77
N SER A 92 8.78 5.17 -1.77
CA SER A 92 9.48 5.05 -3.06
C SER A 92 9.61 6.40 -3.76
N LEU A 93 8.55 7.21 -3.74
CA LEU A 93 8.52 8.54 -4.34
C LEU A 93 9.51 9.48 -3.66
N VAL A 94 9.55 9.51 -2.33
CA VAL A 94 10.51 10.33 -1.57
C VAL A 94 11.94 9.87 -1.83
N HIS A 95 12.19 8.56 -1.84
CA HIS A 95 13.50 7.99 -2.13
C HIS A 95 13.98 8.35 -3.54
N ASN A 96 13.15 8.14 -4.55
CA ASN A 96 13.47 8.42 -5.95
C ASN A 96 13.60 9.92 -6.21
N LYS A 97 12.81 10.78 -5.55
CA LYS A 97 13.01 12.23 -5.60
C LYS A 97 14.36 12.66 -5.04
N ARG A 98 14.85 12.03 -3.97
CA ARG A 98 16.19 12.35 -3.43
C ARG A 98 17.32 11.85 -4.33
N LYS A 99 17.11 10.74 -5.02
CA LYS A 99 18.12 10.11 -5.88
C LYS A 99 18.22 10.74 -7.27
N PHE A 100 17.07 11.10 -7.84
CA PHE A 100 16.97 11.56 -9.22
C PHE A 100 16.50 13.01 -9.34
N GLY A 101 16.17 13.69 -8.24
CA GLY A 101 15.75 15.10 -8.17
C GLY A 101 16.93 16.06 -8.06
#